data_AF-A0A959WHI8-F1
#
_entry.id   AF-A0A959WHI8-F1
#
_cell.length_a   1.000
_cell.length_b   1.000
_cell.length_c   1.000
_cell.angle_alpha   90.00
_cell.angle_beta   90.00
_cell.angle_gamma   90.00
#
_symmetry.space_group_name_H-M   'P 1'
#
loop_
_entity.id
_entity.type
_entity.pdbx_description
1 polymer ?
#
loop_
_entity_poly.entity_id
_entity_poly.type
_entity_poly.pdbx_seq_one_letter_code
_entity_poly.pdbx_strand_id
1 'polypeptide(L)'
;CFIQHVDDTMESIMELARSEAMLFKFGSGTGSDLSTIRSSREKMSGGGRPSGPLSFLKVYDAIASVVKSGGKTRRAAKMNTLKDWHPDIKDFIEAKSSEEKKAWALIEQGYAGDFNGEAYGSVCFQNENLSVRVTDKFLQAVIDDKDWHTHWVTNPSVAGPTYKARDMMRWIAEGTWLCGDPGVQLE
;
A
#
# COMPACT_ATOMS: atom_id res chain seq x y z
N CYS A 1 15.58 6.23 -10.30
CA CYS A 1 14.38 6.22 -9.43
C CYS A 1 13.33 7.05 -10.15
N PHE A 2 12.12 6.53 -10.33
CA PHE A 2 11.05 7.20 -11.06
C PHE A 2 9.82 7.32 -10.17
N ILE A 3 9.18 8.49 -10.21
CA ILE A 3 7.87 8.70 -9.58
C ILE A 3 6.83 8.59 -10.67
N GLN A 4 5.82 7.75 -10.46
CA GLN A 4 4.77 7.48 -11.43
C GLN A 4 3.44 7.98 -10.87
N HIS A 5 2.54 8.28 -11.80
CA HIS A 5 1.18 8.72 -11.55
C HIS A 5 0.21 7.65 -12.04
N VAL A 6 -0.95 7.56 -11.40
CA VAL A 6 -2.04 6.67 -11.80
C VAL A 6 -3.36 7.42 -11.66
N ASP A 7 -4.24 7.24 -12.64
CA ASP A 7 -5.60 7.75 -12.62
C ASP A 7 -6.58 6.62 -12.26
N ASP A 8 -7.79 7.00 -11.84
CA ASP A 8 -8.86 6.08 -11.44
C ASP A 8 -9.57 5.43 -12.65
N THR A 9 -8.79 4.83 -13.55
CA THR A 9 -9.27 4.07 -14.71
C THR A 9 -8.49 2.77 -14.83
N MET A 10 -9.12 1.72 -15.34
CA MET A 10 -8.44 0.43 -15.51
C MET A 10 -7.25 0.55 -16.47
N GLU A 11 -7.37 1.37 -17.51
CA GLU A 11 -6.30 1.64 -18.47
C GLU A 11 -5.07 2.27 -17.79
N SER A 12 -5.26 3.28 -16.93
CA SER A 12 -4.16 3.93 -16.22
C SER A 12 -3.54 3.01 -15.16
N ILE A 13 -4.36 2.27 -14.43
CA ILE A 13 -3.92 1.28 -13.42
C ILE A 13 -3.06 0.18 -14.07
N MET A 14 -3.47 -0.32 -15.25
CA MET A 14 -2.72 -1.35 -15.98
C MET A 14 -1.49 -0.79 -16.71
N GLU A 15 -1.54 0.46 -17.20
CA GLU A 15 -0.37 1.12 -17.78
C GLU A 15 0.70 1.37 -16.70
N LEU A 16 0.31 1.70 -15.46
CA LEU A 16 1.27 1.74 -14.34
C LEU A 16 1.96 0.39 -14.15
N ALA A 17 1.21 -0.72 -14.10
CA ALA A 17 1.78 -2.07 -13.99
C ALA A 17 2.79 -2.36 -15.11
N ARG A 18 2.44 -2.04 -16.36
CA ARG A 18 3.33 -2.20 -17.51
C ARG A 18 4.57 -1.32 -17.38
N SER A 19 4.41 -0.06 -17.00
CA SER A 19 5.51 0.90 -16.86
C SER A 19 6.50 0.44 -15.79
N GLU A 20 6.01 0.00 -14.63
CA GLU A 20 6.84 -0.55 -13.56
C GLU A 20 7.62 -1.78 -14.00
N ALA A 21 6.97 -2.74 -14.67
CA ALA A 21 7.64 -3.91 -15.22
C ALA A 21 8.80 -3.53 -16.16
N MET A 22 8.60 -2.53 -17.02
CA MET A 22 9.64 -2.06 -17.93
C MET A 22 10.76 -1.33 -17.19
N LEU A 23 10.45 -0.49 -16.20
CA LEU A 23 11.45 0.21 -15.39
C LEU A 23 12.29 -0.77 -14.56
N PHE A 24 11.67 -1.79 -13.97
CA PHE A 24 12.36 -2.85 -13.24
C PHE A 24 13.29 -3.65 -14.15
N LYS A 25 12.84 -4.00 -15.37
CA LYS A 25 13.69 -4.66 -16.37
C LYS A 25 14.98 -3.89 -16.64
N PHE A 26 14.94 -2.57 -16.64
CA PHE A 26 16.10 -1.70 -16.86
C PHE A 26 16.87 -1.33 -15.58
N GLY A 27 16.55 -1.95 -14.44
CA GLY A 27 17.29 -1.77 -13.19
C GLY A 27 16.87 -0.56 -12.37
N SER A 28 15.73 0.05 -12.68
CA SER A 28 15.22 1.21 -11.97
C SER A 28 14.23 0.82 -10.88
N GLY A 29 14.11 1.66 -9.84
CA GLY A 29 13.02 1.57 -8.87
C GLY A 29 11.93 2.59 -9.13
N THR A 30 10.73 2.33 -8.60
CA THR A 30 9.51 3.12 -8.81
C THR A 30 8.86 3.54 -7.49
N GLY A 31 8.18 4.68 -7.53
CA GLY A 31 7.35 5.19 -6.44
C GLY A 31 6.01 5.70 -6.99
N SER A 32 4.89 5.32 -6.38
CA SER A 32 3.55 5.73 -6.83
C SER A 32 2.66 6.18 -5.66
N ASP A 33 1.82 7.17 -5.88
CA ASP A 33 0.73 7.54 -4.97
C ASP A 33 -0.56 6.93 -5.48
N LEU A 34 -1.15 6.01 -4.70
CA LEU A 34 -2.35 5.28 -5.08
C LEU A 34 -3.64 5.96 -4.59
N SER A 35 -3.53 7.13 -3.97
CA SER A 35 -4.69 7.85 -3.38
C SER A 35 -5.69 8.36 -4.41
N THR A 36 -5.34 8.33 -5.69
CA THR A 36 -6.24 8.64 -6.81
C THR A 36 -7.20 7.50 -7.12
N ILE A 37 -6.85 6.25 -6.80
CA ILE A 37 -7.69 5.07 -7.05
C ILE A 37 -8.85 5.09 -6.06
N ARG A 38 -10.08 4.95 -6.55
CA ARG A 38 -11.27 4.94 -5.67
C ARG A 38 -11.20 3.85 -4.61
N SER A 39 -11.78 4.12 -3.44
CA SER A 39 -11.78 3.15 -2.35
C SER A 39 -12.65 1.94 -2.66
N SER A 40 -12.22 0.77 -2.17
CA SER A 40 -13.00 -0.49 -2.15
C SER A 40 -14.39 -0.37 -1.51
N ARG A 41 -14.62 0.71 -0.76
CA ARG A 41 -15.84 1.01 -0.02
C ARG A 41 -16.83 1.86 -0.83
N GLU A 42 -16.38 2.46 -1.93
CA GLU A 42 -17.20 3.29 -2.83
C GLU A 42 -18.10 2.42 -3.73
N LYS A 43 -18.99 3.07 -4.50
CA LYS A 43 -19.90 2.40 -5.44
C LYS A 43 -19.40 2.54 -6.87
N MET A 44 -19.59 1.49 -7.67
CA MET A 44 -19.36 1.54 -9.11
C MET A 44 -20.64 1.87 -9.88
N SER A 45 -20.50 2.56 -11.02
CA SER A 45 -21.61 2.93 -11.90
C SER A 45 -22.35 1.71 -12.46
N GLY A 46 -21.65 0.61 -12.72
CA GLY A 46 -22.21 -0.66 -13.19
C GLY A 46 -22.79 -1.57 -12.09
N GLY A 47 -22.84 -1.10 -10.84
CA GLY A 47 -23.17 -1.94 -9.68
C GLY A 47 -21.94 -2.60 -9.06
N GLY A 48 -22.06 -3.03 -7.80
CA GLY A 48 -20.96 -3.62 -7.03
C GLY A 48 -20.03 -2.60 -6.37
N ARG A 49 -18.90 -3.11 -5.88
CA ARG A 49 -17.84 -2.35 -5.20
C ARG A 49 -16.54 -2.47 -6.00
N PRO A 50 -15.76 -1.40 -6.12
CA PRO A 50 -14.46 -1.46 -6.76
C PRO A 50 -13.48 -2.31 -5.92
N SER A 51 -12.41 -2.79 -6.53
CA SER A 51 -11.39 -3.59 -5.84
C SER A 51 -10.57 -2.77 -4.83
N GLY A 52 -10.47 -1.44 -5.05
CA GLY A 52 -9.66 -0.53 -4.25
C GLY A 52 -8.14 -0.65 -4.48
N PRO A 53 -7.35 0.30 -3.95
CA PRO A 53 -5.90 0.36 -4.15
C PRO A 53 -5.17 -0.89 -3.67
N LEU A 54 -5.55 -1.48 -2.52
CA LEU A 54 -4.88 -2.68 -1.97
C LEU A 54 -4.98 -3.91 -2.88
N SER A 55 -6.06 -4.04 -3.66
CA SER A 55 -6.18 -5.16 -4.59
C SER A 55 -5.21 -5.01 -5.76
N PHE A 56 -5.02 -3.79 -6.28
CA PHE A 56 -4.06 -3.51 -7.34
C PHE A 56 -2.62 -3.50 -6.84
N LEU A 57 -2.41 -3.12 -5.59
CA LEU A 57 -1.14 -3.22 -4.89
C LEU A 57 -0.58 -4.66 -4.96
N LYS A 58 -1.43 -5.69 -4.80
CA LYS A 58 -1.04 -7.10 -5.00
C LYS A 58 -0.53 -7.42 -6.41
N VAL A 59 -1.11 -6.76 -7.43
CA VAL A 59 -0.65 -6.92 -8.82
C VAL A 59 0.75 -6.32 -8.97
N TYR A 60 0.95 -5.12 -8.42
CA TYR A 60 2.24 -4.44 -8.50
C TYR A 60 3.34 -5.14 -7.69
N ASP A 61 2.99 -5.69 -6.51
CA ASP A 61 3.88 -6.55 -5.72
C ASP A 61 4.32 -7.79 -6.50
N ALA A 62 3.39 -8.47 -7.18
CA ALA A 62 3.70 -9.61 -8.02
C ALA A 62 4.63 -9.24 -9.20
N ILE A 63 4.42 -8.07 -9.81
CA ILE A 63 5.32 -7.57 -10.87
C ILE A 63 6.73 -7.32 -10.32
N ALA A 64 6.85 -6.69 -9.15
CA ALA A 64 8.13 -6.45 -8.49
C ALA A 64 8.83 -7.76 -8.06
N SER A 65 8.06 -8.79 -7.74
CA SER A 65 8.56 -10.15 -7.43
C SER A 65 9.12 -10.86 -8.67
N VAL A 66 8.38 -10.83 -9.78
CA VAL A 66 8.70 -11.58 -11.00
C VAL A 66 9.79 -10.90 -11.83
N VAL A 67 9.75 -9.56 -11.93
CA VAL A 67 10.70 -8.80 -12.76
C VAL A 67 11.93 -8.43 -11.95
N LYS A 68 13.00 -9.24 -12.07
CA LYS A 68 14.28 -8.96 -11.42
C LYS A 68 14.93 -7.71 -11.99
N SER A 69 15.46 -6.88 -11.09
CA SER A 69 16.00 -5.56 -11.42
C SER A 69 17.22 -5.67 -12.35
N GLY A 70 17.12 -5.12 -13.56
CA GLY A 70 18.24 -5.06 -14.51
C GLY A 70 18.70 -6.43 -15.02
N GLY A 71 17.86 -7.47 -14.92
CA GLY A 71 18.24 -8.87 -15.20
C GLY A 71 19.25 -9.45 -14.22
N LYS A 72 19.50 -8.78 -13.09
CA LYS A 72 20.41 -9.25 -12.02
C LYS A 72 19.64 -10.04 -10.95
N THR A 73 20.33 -10.54 -9.94
CA THR A 73 19.72 -11.31 -8.83
C THR A 73 18.95 -10.45 -7.82
N ARG A 74 18.97 -9.13 -7.92
CA ARG A 74 18.32 -8.20 -6.98
C ARG A 74 16.84 -8.00 -7.32
N ARG A 75 15.98 -7.95 -6.31
CA ARG A 75 14.55 -7.59 -6.46
C ARG A 75 14.38 -6.14 -6.90
N ALA A 76 13.26 -5.85 -7.54
CA ALA A 76 12.84 -4.49 -7.84
C ALA A 76 12.71 -3.66 -6.55
N ALA A 77 13.01 -2.38 -6.63
CA ALA A 77 12.77 -1.44 -5.54
C ALA A 77 11.49 -0.67 -5.85
N LYS A 78 10.46 -0.81 -5.02
CA LYS A 78 9.15 -0.21 -5.21
C LYS A 78 8.65 0.42 -3.91
N MET A 79 8.05 1.59 -4.01
CA MET A 79 7.39 2.28 -2.90
C MET A 79 5.98 2.68 -3.33
N ASN A 80 4.98 2.47 -2.47
CA ASN A 80 3.64 3.01 -2.70
C ASN A 80 3.21 3.83 -1.51
N THR A 81 2.38 4.82 -1.81
CA THR A 81 1.81 5.69 -0.79
C THR A 81 0.31 5.74 -0.88
N LEU A 82 -0.30 6.00 0.28
CA LEU A 82 -1.71 6.32 0.41
C LEU A 82 -1.85 7.47 1.41
N LYS A 83 -2.70 8.44 1.10
CA LYS A 83 -2.94 9.60 1.96
C LYS A 83 -3.85 9.24 3.14
N ASP A 84 -3.58 9.90 4.26
CA ASP A 84 -4.29 9.77 5.55
C ASP A 84 -5.82 9.87 5.45
N TRP A 85 -6.35 10.64 4.50
CA TRP A 85 -7.79 10.83 4.28
C TRP A 85 -8.45 9.73 3.44
N HIS A 86 -7.69 8.80 2.86
CA HIS A 86 -8.23 7.78 1.97
C HIS A 86 -9.08 6.75 2.75
N PRO A 87 -10.27 6.32 2.29
CA PRO A 87 -11.15 5.44 3.09
C PRO A 87 -10.57 4.04 3.39
N ASP A 88 -9.66 3.56 2.55
CA ASP A 88 -8.94 2.28 2.75
C ASP A 88 -7.66 2.42 3.59
N ILE A 89 -7.42 3.58 4.22
CA ILE A 89 -6.17 3.86 4.93
C ILE A 89 -5.87 2.87 6.06
N LYS A 90 -6.89 2.43 6.81
CA LYS A 90 -6.70 1.45 7.89
C LYS A 90 -6.14 0.15 7.34
N ASP A 91 -6.76 -0.37 6.29
CA ASP A 91 -6.35 -1.63 5.68
C ASP A 91 -4.94 -1.49 5.06
N PHE A 92 -4.62 -0.32 4.49
CA PHE A 92 -3.29 -0.01 3.96
C PHE A 92 -2.21 -0.01 5.06
N ILE A 93 -2.49 0.62 6.22
CA ILE A 93 -1.58 0.65 7.37
C ILE A 93 -1.29 -0.77 7.86
N GLU A 94 -2.32 -1.60 7.99
CA GLU A 94 -2.18 -2.94 8.55
C GLU A 94 -1.71 -3.99 7.53
N ALA A 95 -1.65 -3.63 6.23
CA ALA A 95 -1.47 -4.56 5.11
C ALA A 95 -0.26 -5.49 5.31
N LYS A 96 0.93 -4.92 5.47
CA LYS A 96 2.16 -5.72 5.56
C LYS A 96 2.24 -6.48 6.88
N SER A 97 1.95 -5.82 8.01
CA SER A 97 1.94 -6.47 9.33
C SER A 97 1.00 -7.67 9.42
N SER A 98 -0.09 -7.66 8.65
CA SER A 98 -1.02 -8.79 8.57
C SER A 98 -0.48 -9.94 7.73
N GLU A 99 0.25 -9.65 6.65
CA GLU A 99 0.95 -10.65 5.84
C GLU A 99 2.14 -11.27 6.59
N GLU A 100 2.85 -10.49 7.42
CA GLU A 100 3.92 -11.00 8.31
C GLU A 100 3.42 -12.07 9.26
N LYS A 101 2.26 -11.84 9.89
CA LYS A 101 1.65 -12.84 10.79
C LYS A 101 1.32 -14.14 10.04
N LYS A 102 0.95 -14.06 8.76
CA LYS A 102 0.73 -15.26 7.93
C LYS A 102 2.06 -15.97 7.63
N ALA A 103 3.10 -15.22 7.28
CA ALA A 103 4.42 -15.78 7.05
C ALA A 103 4.96 -16.50 8.30
N TRP A 104 4.79 -15.91 9.50
CA TRP A 104 5.19 -16.54 10.75
C TRP A 104 4.41 -17.82 11.05
N ALA A 105 3.10 -17.83 10.78
CA ALA A 105 2.30 -19.04 10.90
C ALA A 105 2.79 -20.15 9.96
N LEU A 106 3.21 -19.83 8.73
CA LEU A 106 3.83 -20.79 7.82
C LEU A 106 5.20 -21.28 8.36
N ILE A 107 6.04 -20.37 8.86
CA ILE A 107 7.34 -20.74 9.44
C ILE A 107 7.18 -21.69 10.62
N GLU A 108 6.18 -21.45 11.48
CA GLU A 108 5.86 -22.32 12.62
C GLU A 108 5.44 -23.74 12.16
N GLN A 109 4.83 -23.87 10.98
CA GLN A 109 4.49 -25.15 10.37
C GLN A 109 5.66 -25.79 9.60
N GLY A 110 6.86 -25.19 9.61
CA GLY A 110 8.08 -25.75 9.05
C GLY A 110 8.43 -25.27 7.63
N TYR A 111 7.69 -24.30 7.08
CA TYR A 111 8.06 -23.68 5.81
C TYR A 111 9.30 -22.80 5.96
N ALA A 112 10.16 -22.76 4.94
CA ALA A 112 11.41 -21.99 4.98
C ALA A 112 11.14 -20.48 5.16
N GLY A 113 11.72 -19.90 6.21
CA GLY A 113 11.54 -18.50 6.61
C GLY A 113 12.66 -17.55 6.21
N ASP A 114 13.59 -17.99 5.35
CA ASP A 114 14.55 -17.06 4.77
C ASP A 114 13.85 -16.09 3.79
N PHE A 115 14.52 -14.98 3.44
CA PHE A 115 13.91 -13.92 2.64
C PHE A 115 13.38 -14.39 1.26
N ASN A 116 13.95 -15.46 0.69
CA ASN A 116 13.47 -16.07 -0.56
C ASN A 116 12.79 -17.44 -0.31
N GLY A 117 12.53 -17.76 0.95
CA GLY A 117 11.89 -18.98 1.39
C GLY A 117 10.40 -19.00 1.08
N GLU A 118 9.82 -20.19 1.12
CA GLU A 118 8.43 -20.46 0.75
C GLU A 118 7.42 -19.64 1.56
N ALA A 119 7.70 -19.37 2.84
CA ALA A 119 6.80 -18.59 3.68
C ALA A 119 6.65 -17.14 3.18
N TYR A 120 7.76 -16.43 2.97
CA TYR A 120 7.72 -15.05 2.48
C TYR A 120 7.37 -14.96 0.98
N GLY A 121 7.66 -16.01 0.20
CA GLY A 121 7.29 -16.08 -1.21
C GLY A 121 5.80 -16.28 -1.49
N SER A 122 5.00 -16.66 -0.47
CA SER A 122 3.58 -16.98 -0.60
C SER A 122 2.62 -15.92 -0.03
N VAL A 123 3.15 -14.90 0.65
CA VAL A 123 2.38 -13.78 1.22
C VAL A 123 2.51 -12.52 0.37
N CYS A 124 1.57 -11.58 0.51
CA CYS A 124 1.55 -10.35 -0.30
C CYS A 124 2.46 -9.24 0.28
N PHE A 125 2.71 -8.23 -0.55
CA PHE A 125 3.31 -6.93 -0.19
C PHE A 125 4.77 -6.99 0.25
N GLN A 126 5.47 -8.08 -0.05
CA GLN A 126 6.87 -8.31 0.35
C GLN A 126 7.90 -7.67 -0.58
N ASN A 127 7.47 -7.17 -1.75
CA ASN A 127 8.34 -6.61 -2.79
C ASN A 127 8.13 -5.11 -2.96
N GLU A 128 7.51 -4.48 -1.97
CA GLU A 128 7.26 -3.05 -1.92
C GLU A 128 7.35 -2.51 -0.49
N ASN A 129 7.67 -1.22 -0.41
CA ASN A 129 7.57 -0.43 0.81
C ASN A 129 6.26 0.37 0.75
N LEU A 130 5.55 0.41 1.87
CA LEU A 130 4.31 1.15 2.03
C LEU A 130 4.58 2.36 2.92
N SER A 131 4.07 3.53 2.54
CA SER A 131 4.19 4.72 3.37
C SER A 131 2.88 5.50 3.40
N VAL A 132 2.45 5.90 4.59
CA VAL A 132 1.29 6.79 4.74
C VAL A 132 1.74 8.23 4.52
N ARG A 133 1.05 8.94 3.63
CA ARG A 133 1.23 10.38 3.45
C ARG A 133 0.31 11.12 4.42
N VAL A 134 0.90 11.82 5.36
CA VAL A 134 0.18 12.51 6.43
C VAL A 134 0.22 14.03 6.24
N THR A 135 -0.91 14.66 6.55
CA THR A 135 -1.07 16.10 6.52
C THR A 135 -0.77 16.73 7.89
N ASP A 136 -0.43 18.02 7.91
CA ASP A 136 -0.34 18.80 9.16
C ASP A 136 -1.65 18.74 9.97
N LYS A 137 -2.80 18.71 9.28
CA LYS A 137 -4.12 18.60 9.93
C LYS A 137 -4.29 17.27 10.66
N PHE A 138 -3.85 16.17 10.06
CA PHE A 138 -3.86 14.87 10.72
C PHE A 138 -2.95 14.86 11.94
N LEU A 139 -1.72 15.37 11.81
CA LEU A 139 -0.77 15.44 12.92
C LEU A 139 -1.32 16.30 14.07
N GLN A 140 -1.97 17.42 13.76
CA GLN A 140 -2.66 18.22 14.78
C GLN A 140 -3.82 17.46 15.43
N ALA A 141 -4.60 16.70 14.65
CA ALA A 141 -5.67 15.85 15.19
C ALA A 141 -5.13 14.75 16.13
N VAL A 142 -3.94 14.20 15.85
CA VAL A 142 -3.25 13.24 16.74
C VAL A 142 -2.88 13.91 18.07
N ILE A 143 -2.28 15.11 18.01
CA ILE A 143 -1.89 15.89 19.20
C ILE A 143 -3.12 16.18 20.06
N ASP A 144 -4.18 16.67 19.43
CA ASP A 144 -5.43 17.11 20.07
C ASP A 144 -6.38 15.96 20.49
N ASP A 145 -6.03 14.70 20.21
CA ASP A 145 -6.86 13.51 20.46
C ASP A 145 -8.24 13.56 19.76
N LYS A 146 -8.26 14.07 18.54
CA LYS A 146 -9.46 14.23 17.72
C LYS A 146 -9.74 13.01 16.85
N ASP A 147 -10.98 12.96 16.37
CA ASP A 147 -11.35 12.04 15.29
C ASP A 147 -10.74 12.51 13.97
N TRP A 148 -10.37 11.55 13.13
CA TRP A 148 -9.94 11.76 11.76
C TRP A 148 -10.98 11.18 10.80
N HIS A 149 -11.49 12.05 9.93
CA HIS A 149 -12.55 11.69 8.99
C HIS A 149 -11.95 11.44 7.61
N THR A 150 -12.11 10.22 7.08
CA THR A 150 -11.81 9.95 5.67
C THR A 150 -12.97 10.41 4.79
N HIS A 151 -12.75 10.53 3.49
CA HIS A 151 -13.78 10.88 2.53
C HIS A 151 -13.65 10.07 1.24
N TRP A 152 -14.74 9.90 0.50
CA TRP A 152 -14.69 9.21 -0.79
C TRP A 152 -13.75 9.94 -1.75
N VAL A 153 -13.04 9.18 -2.56
CA VAL A 153 -12.10 9.71 -3.55
C VAL A 153 -12.87 10.34 -4.70
N THR A 154 -13.94 9.68 -5.16
CA THR A 154 -14.76 10.18 -6.28
C THR A 154 -15.66 11.36 -5.89
N ASN A 155 -15.94 11.54 -4.59
CA ASN A 155 -16.72 12.66 -4.09
C ASN A 155 -16.32 13.02 -2.63
N PRO A 156 -15.42 13.99 -2.44
CA PRO A 156 -14.94 14.39 -1.10
C PRO A 156 -16.03 14.91 -0.14
N SER A 157 -17.22 15.25 -0.63
CA SER A 157 -18.35 15.64 0.24
C SER A 157 -18.99 14.45 0.97
N VAL A 158 -18.72 13.21 0.52
CA VAL A 158 -19.26 12.01 1.15
C VAL A 158 -18.25 11.46 2.15
N ALA A 159 -18.68 11.40 3.41
CA ALA A 159 -17.87 10.88 4.50
C ALA A 159 -17.56 9.39 4.29
N GLY A 160 -16.29 9.04 4.52
CA GLY A 160 -15.83 7.67 4.68
C GLY A 160 -15.84 7.25 6.16
N PRO A 161 -15.19 6.11 6.48
CA PRO A 161 -14.93 5.72 7.86
C PRO A 161 -14.23 6.81 8.67
N THR A 162 -14.58 6.89 9.96
CA THR A 162 -13.93 7.77 10.93
C THR A 162 -13.14 6.93 11.91
N TYR A 163 -11.96 7.40 12.29
CA TYR A 163 -11.08 6.75 13.24
C TYR A 163 -10.57 7.76 14.28
N LYS A 164 -10.12 7.30 15.44
CA LYS A 164 -9.33 8.16 16.32
C LYS A 164 -7.97 8.41 15.67
N ALA A 165 -7.56 9.68 15.56
CA ALA A 165 -6.28 10.02 14.94
C ALA A 165 -5.10 9.36 15.67
N ARG A 166 -5.16 9.31 17.01
CA ARG A 166 -4.16 8.61 17.83
C ARG A 166 -4.10 7.11 17.58
N ASP A 167 -5.24 6.47 17.35
CA ASP A 167 -5.26 5.04 17.04
C ASP A 167 -4.64 4.78 15.68
N MET A 168 -4.95 5.60 14.66
CA MET A 168 -4.29 5.53 13.36
C MET A 168 -2.77 5.68 13.47
N MET A 169 -2.30 6.67 14.24
CA MET A 169 -0.86 6.88 14.46
C MET A 169 -0.22 5.70 15.22
N ARG A 170 -0.93 5.08 16.16
CA ARG A 170 -0.48 3.87 16.84
C ARG A 170 -0.36 2.69 15.88
N TRP A 171 -1.35 2.45 15.02
CA TRP A 171 -1.29 1.37 14.03
C TRP A 171 -0.10 1.55 13.08
N ILE A 172 0.18 2.79 12.65
CA ILE A 172 1.37 3.12 11.86
C ILE A 172 2.63 2.71 12.64
N ALA A 173 2.80 3.21 13.87
CA ALA A 173 3.98 2.93 14.68
C ALA A 173 4.16 1.44 15.00
N GLU A 174 3.08 0.74 15.30
CA GLU A 174 3.07 -0.71 15.56
C GLU A 174 3.51 -1.50 14.32
N GLY A 175 2.98 -1.15 13.14
CA GLY A 175 3.41 -1.75 11.87
C GLY A 175 4.90 -1.49 11.61
N THR A 176 5.34 -0.23 11.70
CA THR A 176 6.75 0.14 11.49
C THR A 176 7.67 -0.62 12.46
N TRP A 177 7.28 -0.77 13.72
CA TRP A 177 8.05 -1.53 14.70
C TRP A 177 8.08 -3.02 14.38
N LEU A 178 6.96 -3.59 13.92
CA LEU A 178 6.81 -5.02 13.66
C LEU A 178 7.56 -5.47 12.40
N CYS A 179 7.49 -4.70 11.31
CA CYS A 179 8.07 -5.11 10.02
C CYS A 179 8.69 -3.99 9.18
N GLY A 180 8.86 -2.78 9.75
CA GLY A 180 9.42 -1.64 9.02
C GLY A 180 8.42 -0.90 8.13
N ASP A 181 7.16 -1.32 8.09
CA ASP A 181 6.09 -0.72 7.28
C ASP A 181 4.77 -0.57 8.06
N PRO A 182 3.99 0.50 7.83
CA PRO A 182 4.25 1.54 6.85
C PRO A 182 5.26 2.57 7.36
N GLY A 183 5.97 3.23 6.45
CA GLY A 183 6.65 4.50 6.72
C GLY A 183 5.67 5.67 6.82
N VAL A 184 6.20 6.84 7.17
CA VAL A 184 5.45 8.11 7.17
C VAL A 184 6.13 9.10 6.25
N GLN A 185 5.36 9.71 5.36
CA GLN A 185 5.79 10.81 4.50
C GLN A 185 4.96 12.05 4.85
N LEU A 186 5.64 13.16 5.13
CA LEU A 186 5.00 14.45 5.36
C LEU A 186 4.63 15.09 4.02
N GLU A 187 3.41 15.61 3.90
CA GLU A 187 2.93 16.34 2.72
C GLU A 187 3.45 17.79 2.66
#